data_AF-A0A9R0SCZ2-F1
#
_entry.id   AF-A0A9R0SCZ2-F1
#
_cell.length_a   1.000
_cell.length_b   1.000
_cell.length_c   1.000
_cell.angle_alpha   90.00
_cell.angle_beta   90.00
_cell.angle_gamma   90.00
#
_symmetry.space_group_name_H-M   'P 1'
#
loop_
_entity.id
_entity.type
_entity.pdbx_description
1 polymer ?
#
loop_
_entity_poly.entity_id
_entity_poly.type
_entity_poly.pdbx_seq_one_letter_code
_entity_poly.pdbx_strand_id
1 'polypeptide(L)'
;MAADLQLCIEELGLVYHIAAATKWPKRLKQFLQEEKLYTFVGFSIGGDKRMLNRSGLEINPNNFVDMQHKWKDPHTTKYFNSLADVAGGVIHPSYKGMKNKMDKGEHKKWGTSPLPDNLITYTGIDAYATYKSWKNIDNIVTGWDISEEQEADPYYHCNFAG
;
A
#
# COMPACT_ATOMS: atom_id res chain seq x y z
N MET A 1 -8.80 -12.87 -13.18
CA MET A 1 -7.71 -13.37 -12.32
C MET A 1 -6.68 -12.26 -12.21
N ALA A 2 -5.95 -12.18 -11.11
CA ALA A 2 -4.81 -11.27 -11.00
C ALA A 2 -3.68 -11.71 -11.95
N ALA A 3 -2.96 -10.77 -12.54
CA ALA A 3 -1.81 -11.06 -13.40
C ALA A 3 -0.50 -11.10 -12.59
N ASP A 4 -0.43 -10.30 -11.54
CA ASP A 4 0.70 -10.16 -10.65
C ASP A 4 0.22 -9.84 -9.23
N LEU A 5 1.11 -10.05 -8.25
CA LEU A 5 0.97 -9.63 -6.87
C LEU A 5 2.20 -8.82 -6.50
N GLN A 6 1.97 -7.57 -6.10
CA GLN A 6 2.99 -6.63 -5.68
C GLN A 6 2.96 -6.45 -4.17
N LEU A 7 4.11 -6.61 -3.51
CA LEU A 7 4.29 -6.46 -2.08
C LEU A 7 5.49 -5.55 -1.83
N CYS A 8 5.40 -4.64 -0.87
CA CYS A 8 6.49 -3.73 -0.54
C CYS A 8 6.64 -3.57 0.97
N ILE A 9 7.88 -3.62 1.43
CA ILE A 9 8.29 -3.23 2.78
C ILE A 9 9.53 -2.36 2.64
N GLU A 10 9.46 -1.13 3.15
CA GLU A 10 10.54 -0.15 3.06
C GLU A 10 10.99 0.05 1.61
N GLU A 11 12.23 -0.30 1.27
CA GLU A 11 12.80 -0.19 -0.06
C GLU A 11 12.78 -1.53 -0.83
N LEU A 12 12.25 -2.58 -0.21
CA LEU A 12 12.16 -3.92 -0.79
C LEU A 12 10.80 -4.10 -1.46
N GLY A 13 10.80 -4.26 -2.78
CA GLY A 13 9.65 -4.64 -3.58
C GLY A 13 9.73 -6.10 -4.03
N LEU A 14 8.64 -6.84 -3.88
CA LEU A 14 8.45 -8.17 -4.44
C LEU A 14 7.32 -8.13 -5.48
N VAL A 15 7.62 -8.63 -6.68
CA VAL A 15 6.64 -8.81 -7.75
C VAL A 15 6.53 -10.31 -8.02
N TYR A 16 5.36 -10.87 -7.74
CA TYR A 16 5.05 -12.27 -8.00
C TYR A 16 4.15 -12.39 -9.23
N HIS A 17 4.67 -12.97 -10.32
CA HIS A 17 3.97 -13.06 -11.59
C HIS A 17 2.94 -14.20 -11.62
N ILE A 18 1.73 -13.91 -11.11
CA ILE A 18 0.62 -14.86 -10.99
C ILE A 18 0.25 -15.48 -12.35
N ALA A 19 0.25 -14.71 -13.43
CA ALA A 19 -0.12 -15.18 -14.76
C ALA A 19 0.83 -16.26 -15.32
N ALA A 20 2.10 -16.25 -14.90
CA ALA A 20 3.09 -17.25 -15.30
C ALA A 20 3.23 -18.39 -14.26
N ALA A 21 2.59 -18.30 -13.10
CA ALA A 21 2.72 -19.27 -12.03
C ALA A 21 2.01 -20.58 -12.39
N THR A 22 2.77 -21.68 -12.42
CA THR A 22 2.21 -23.03 -12.62
C THR A 22 1.80 -23.69 -11.31
N LYS A 23 2.31 -23.20 -10.18
CA LYS A 23 2.02 -23.68 -8.81
C LYS A 23 2.15 -22.53 -7.82
N TRP A 24 1.39 -22.58 -6.73
CA TRP A 24 1.55 -21.64 -5.62
C TRP A 24 2.71 -22.05 -4.71
N PRO A 25 3.60 -21.12 -4.31
CA PRO A 25 4.54 -21.38 -3.24
C PRO A 25 3.79 -21.77 -1.96
N LYS A 26 4.26 -22.83 -1.27
CA LYS A 26 3.60 -23.36 -0.06
C LYS A 26 3.32 -22.26 0.98
N ARG A 27 4.26 -21.35 1.16
CA ARG A 27 4.18 -20.26 2.15
C ARG A 27 3.35 -19.06 1.68
N LEU A 28 3.06 -18.90 0.39
CA LEU A 28 2.36 -17.70 -0.10
C LEU A 28 0.94 -17.62 0.48
N LYS A 29 0.21 -18.73 0.51
CA LYS A 29 -1.14 -18.76 1.10
C LYS A 29 -1.11 -18.49 2.60
N GLN A 30 -0.14 -19.05 3.31
CA GLN A 30 0.03 -18.82 4.75
C GLN A 30 0.37 -17.35 5.03
N PHE A 31 1.27 -16.77 4.23
CA PHE A 31 1.63 -15.36 4.30
C PHE A 31 0.41 -14.45 4.09
N LEU A 32 -0.39 -14.68 3.05
CA LEU A 32 -1.59 -13.86 2.81
C LEU A 32 -2.67 -14.03 3.91
N GLN A 33 -2.64 -15.13 4.65
CA GLN A 33 -3.60 -15.43 5.73
C GLN A 33 -3.12 -14.99 7.13
N GLU A 34 -1.86 -14.54 7.27
CA GLU A 34 -1.33 -14.03 8.54
C GLU A 34 -2.19 -12.87 9.07
N GLU A 35 -2.32 -12.78 10.40
CA GLU A 35 -3.20 -11.79 11.07
C GLU A 35 -2.44 -10.90 12.06
N LYS A 36 -1.31 -11.37 12.61
CA LYS A 36 -0.69 -10.78 13.79
C LYS A 36 0.60 -10.01 13.51
N LEU A 37 1.40 -10.47 12.54
CA LEU A 37 2.77 -9.99 12.37
C LEU A 37 2.89 -8.69 11.57
N TYR A 38 1.94 -8.44 10.67
CA TYR A 38 1.92 -7.29 9.78
C TYR A 38 0.50 -7.09 9.28
N THR A 39 0.22 -5.94 8.67
CA THR A 39 -1.06 -5.64 8.04
C THR A 39 -0.89 -5.33 6.57
N PHE A 40 -1.76 -5.88 5.73
CA PHE A 40 -1.76 -5.58 4.31
C PHE A 40 -2.39 -4.22 4.04
N VAL A 41 -1.63 -3.29 3.51
CA VAL A 41 -2.14 -1.97 3.13
C VAL A 41 -2.25 -1.88 1.61
N GLY A 42 -3.41 -1.44 1.13
CA GLY A 42 -3.63 -1.16 -0.29
C GLY A 42 -4.44 0.13 -0.47
N PHE A 43 -4.50 0.62 -1.70
CA PHE A 43 -5.33 1.77 -2.07
C PHE A 43 -6.48 1.31 -2.96
N SER A 44 -7.73 1.49 -2.54
CA SER A 44 -8.90 0.94 -3.23
C SER A 44 -8.83 -0.60 -3.38
N ILE A 45 -8.31 -1.27 -2.37
CA ILE A 45 -7.89 -2.69 -2.39
C ILE A 45 -9.03 -3.70 -2.62
N GLY A 46 -10.30 -3.28 -2.51
CA GLY A 46 -11.44 -4.16 -2.71
C GLY A 46 -11.47 -4.80 -4.11
N GLY A 47 -11.03 -4.07 -5.13
CA GLY A 47 -10.85 -4.58 -6.49
C GLY A 47 -9.79 -5.68 -6.56
N ASP A 48 -8.63 -5.42 -5.96
CA ASP A 48 -7.47 -6.28 -5.98
C ASP A 48 -7.74 -7.59 -5.23
N LYS A 49 -8.35 -7.51 -4.04
CA LYS A 49 -8.79 -8.69 -3.28
C LYS A 49 -9.70 -9.60 -4.10
N ARG A 50 -10.67 -9.03 -4.82
CA ARG A 50 -11.58 -9.79 -5.68
C ARG A 50 -10.82 -10.48 -6.82
N MET A 51 -9.84 -9.81 -7.43
CA MET A 51 -9.03 -10.39 -8.51
C MET A 51 -8.09 -11.48 -8.00
N LEU A 52 -7.51 -11.29 -6.81
CA LEU A 52 -6.63 -12.24 -6.16
C LEU A 52 -7.38 -13.51 -5.74
N ASN A 53 -8.59 -13.37 -5.18
CA ASN A 53 -9.45 -14.50 -4.81
C ASN A 53 -9.83 -15.35 -6.04
N ARG A 54 -10.11 -14.71 -7.19
CA ARG A 54 -10.31 -15.43 -8.46
C ARG A 54 -9.09 -16.24 -8.90
N SER A 55 -7.90 -15.94 -8.39
CA SER A 55 -6.67 -16.72 -8.60
C SER A 55 -6.43 -17.77 -7.50
N GLY A 56 -7.36 -17.98 -6.56
CA GLY A 56 -7.21 -18.94 -5.46
C GLY A 56 -6.25 -18.49 -4.34
N LEU A 57 -6.00 -17.18 -4.26
CA LEU A 57 -5.21 -16.52 -3.23
C LEU A 57 -6.11 -15.50 -2.51
N GLU A 58 -6.09 -15.50 -1.18
CA GLU A 58 -6.94 -14.60 -0.40
C GLU A 58 -6.10 -13.91 0.68
N ILE A 59 -6.22 -12.60 0.76
CA ILE A 59 -5.74 -11.82 1.91
C ILE A 59 -6.73 -12.03 3.05
N ASN A 60 -6.25 -12.34 4.24
CA ASN A 60 -7.07 -12.50 5.43
C ASN A 60 -8.09 -11.34 5.54
N PRO A 61 -9.39 -11.63 5.63
CA PRO A 61 -10.43 -10.60 5.66
C PRO A 61 -10.34 -9.68 6.88
N ASN A 62 -9.65 -10.08 7.95
CA ASN A 62 -9.46 -9.27 9.15
C ASN A 62 -8.15 -8.47 9.15
N ASN A 63 -7.24 -8.73 8.21
CA ASN A 63 -5.89 -8.17 8.24
C ASN A 63 -5.55 -7.37 6.97
N PHE A 64 -6.37 -6.37 6.67
CA PHE A 64 -6.05 -5.42 5.63
C PHE A 64 -6.59 -4.03 5.96
N VAL A 65 -5.97 -3.02 5.36
CA VAL A 65 -6.44 -1.65 5.40
C VAL A 65 -6.55 -1.10 3.99
N ASP A 66 -7.70 -0.52 3.71
CA ASP A 66 -7.89 0.32 2.53
C ASP A 66 -7.55 1.78 2.87
N MET A 67 -6.37 2.21 2.42
CA MET A 67 -5.86 3.56 2.64
C MET A 67 -6.79 4.63 2.07
N GLN A 68 -7.52 4.34 0.98
CA GLN A 68 -8.45 5.31 0.39
C GLN A 68 -9.54 5.72 1.38
N HIS A 69 -10.00 4.80 2.21
CA HIS A 69 -11.12 5.00 3.12
C HIS A 69 -10.68 5.32 4.56
N LYS A 70 -9.37 5.28 4.85
CA LYS A 70 -8.85 5.55 6.19
C LYS A 70 -8.71 7.05 6.47
N TRP A 71 -8.28 7.84 5.49
CA TRP A 71 -8.05 9.29 5.68
C TRP A 71 -8.63 10.12 4.55
N LYS A 72 -9.14 11.30 4.91
CA LYS A 72 -9.61 12.31 3.96
C LYS A 72 -8.45 13.16 3.48
N ASP A 73 -8.59 13.71 2.27
CA ASP A 73 -7.68 14.73 1.77
C ASP A 73 -7.76 15.95 2.70
N PRO A 74 -6.65 16.44 3.28
CA PRO A 74 -6.68 17.56 4.23
C PRO A 74 -7.18 18.87 3.60
N HIS A 75 -7.16 18.99 2.28
CA HIS A 75 -7.64 20.17 1.56
C HIS A 75 -9.12 20.10 1.19
N THR A 76 -9.79 18.97 1.43
CA THR A 76 -11.19 18.77 1.07
C THR A 76 -11.95 18.01 2.16
N THR A 77 -13.26 17.83 2.02
CA THR A 77 -14.05 16.95 2.90
C THR A 77 -14.14 15.52 2.37
N LYS A 78 -13.48 15.23 1.24
CA LYS A 78 -13.56 13.97 0.49
C LYS A 78 -12.34 13.09 0.76
N TYR A 79 -12.51 11.80 0.51
CA TYR A 79 -11.41 10.84 0.45
C TYR A 79 -10.52 11.10 -0.76
N PHE A 80 -9.28 10.62 -0.71
CA PHE A 80 -8.35 10.73 -1.83
C PHE A 80 -8.90 10.01 -3.08
N ASN A 81 -8.81 10.70 -4.22
CA ASN A 81 -9.29 10.16 -5.50
C ASN A 81 -8.31 9.13 -6.10
N SER A 82 -7.01 9.31 -5.87
CA SER A 82 -5.99 8.42 -6.42
C SER A 82 -4.78 8.29 -5.49
N LEU A 83 -4.07 7.17 -5.62
CA LEU A 83 -2.79 6.95 -4.94
C LEU A 83 -1.74 8.02 -5.34
N ALA A 84 -1.81 8.54 -6.57
CA ALA A 84 -0.89 9.56 -7.05
C ALA A 84 -1.09 10.90 -6.32
N ASP A 85 -2.34 11.24 -5.96
CA ASP A 85 -2.65 12.42 -5.16
C ASP A 85 -2.09 12.28 -3.75
N VAL A 86 -2.30 11.10 -3.12
CA VAL A 86 -1.75 10.80 -1.79
C VAL A 86 -0.23 10.92 -1.82
N ALA A 87 0.43 10.15 -2.68
CA ALA A 87 1.89 10.10 -2.78
C ALA A 87 2.48 11.47 -3.14
N GLY A 88 1.81 12.23 -4.00
CA GLY A 88 2.16 13.59 -4.36
C GLY A 88 2.11 14.58 -3.19
N GLY A 89 1.23 14.35 -2.23
CA GLY A 89 1.07 15.17 -1.03
C GLY A 89 2.02 14.78 0.10
N VAL A 90 2.22 13.48 0.33
CA VAL A 90 2.91 12.99 1.54
C VAL A 90 4.30 12.41 1.30
N ILE A 91 4.68 12.10 0.05
CA ILE A 91 6.03 11.63 -0.30
C ILE A 91 6.79 12.75 -1.00
N HIS A 92 6.36 13.10 -2.22
CA HIS A 92 6.98 14.16 -3.02
C HIS A 92 6.08 14.53 -4.22
N PRO A 93 5.99 15.81 -4.63
CA PRO A 93 5.12 16.24 -5.74
C PRO A 93 5.36 15.52 -7.08
N SER A 94 6.55 14.97 -7.31
CA SER A 94 6.85 14.18 -8.52
C SER A 94 5.97 12.94 -8.69
N TYR A 95 5.38 12.41 -7.61
CA TYR A 95 4.49 11.25 -7.66
C TYR A 95 3.12 11.55 -8.26
N LYS A 96 2.71 12.81 -8.39
CA LYS A 96 1.43 13.19 -9.04
C LYS A 96 1.33 12.67 -10.48
N GLY A 97 2.46 12.52 -11.17
CA GLY A 97 2.55 11.98 -12.53
C GLY A 97 2.92 10.50 -12.62
N MET A 98 2.97 9.75 -11.51
CA MET A 98 3.56 8.40 -11.49
C MET A 98 2.80 7.39 -12.36
N LYS A 99 1.48 7.56 -12.53
CA LYS A 99 0.63 6.65 -13.32
C LYS A 99 0.53 7.00 -14.80
N ASN A 100 0.96 8.20 -15.20
CA ASN A 100 0.82 8.69 -16.59
C ASN A 100 1.83 8.09 -17.57
N LYS A 101 2.68 7.15 -17.11
CA LYS A 101 3.81 6.62 -17.90
C LYS A 101 3.52 5.30 -18.60
N MET A 102 2.37 4.65 -18.36
CA MET A 102 2.01 3.40 -19.03
C MET A 102 1.15 3.66 -20.26
N ASP A 103 1.61 3.20 -21.43
CA ASP A 103 0.80 3.23 -22.64
C ASP A 103 -0.30 2.15 -22.62
N LYS A 104 -1.42 2.41 -23.32
CA LYS A 104 -2.54 1.46 -23.44
C LYS A 104 -2.11 0.12 -24.06
N GLY A 105 -1.09 0.10 -24.93
CA GLY A 105 -0.52 -1.13 -25.48
C GLY A 105 0.19 -2.00 -24.44
N GLU A 106 0.72 -1.39 -23.38
CA GLU A 106 1.45 -2.09 -22.31
C GLU A 106 0.51 -2.80 -21.33
N HIS A 107 -0.72 -2.30 -21.16
CA HIS A 107 -1.75 -2.97 -20.36
C HIS A 107 -2.09 -4.39 -20.83
N LYS A 108 -1.79 -4.75 -22.08
CA LYS A 108 -2.02 -6.12 -22.58
C LYS A 108 -0.86 -7.07 -22.27
N LYS A 109 0.26 -6.56 -21.76
CA LYS A 109 1.52 -7.32 -21.57
C LYS A 109 1.71 -7.88 -20.16
N TRP A 110 0.79 -7.66 -19.23
CA TRP A 110 0.86 -8.23 -17.87
C TRP A 110 0.88 -9.76 -17.83
N GLY A 111 0.33 -10.43 -18.85
CA GLY A 111 0.40 -11.87 -19.01
C GLY A 111 1.67 -12.39 -19.72
N THR A 112 2.52 -11.51 -20.24
CA THR A 112 3.74 -11.88 -20.97
C THR A 112 4.80 -12.36 -19.99
N SER A 113 5.40 -13.52 -20.27
CA SER A 113 6.50 -14.10 -19.50
C SER A 113 7.76 -14.18 -20.36
N PRO A 114 8.91 -13.63 -19.92
CA PRO A 114 9.10 -12.91 -18.66
C PRO A 114 8.34 -11.56 -18.62
N LEU A 115 8.03 -11.09 -17.41
CA LEU A 115 7.36 -9.80 -17.22
C LEU A 115 8.31 -8.68 -17.71
N PRO A 116 7.85 -7.78 -18.61
CA PRO A 116 8.69 -6.67 -19.10
C PRO A 116 9.19 -5.72 -18.01
N ASP A 117 10.43 -5.23 -18.15
CA ASP A 117 11.10 -4.36 -17.15
C ASP A 117 10.32 -3.07 -16.82
N ASN A 118 9.64 -2.49 -17.81
CA ASN A 118 8.79 -1.32 -17.60
C ASN A 118 7.59 -1.63 -16.69
N LEU A 119 7.02 -2.83 -16.80
CA LEU A 119 5.92 -3.28 -15.92
C LEU A 119 6.44 -3.62 -14.52
N ILE A 120 7.63 -4.23 -14.41
CA ILE A 120 8.33 -4.45 -13.13
C ILE A 120 8.59 -3.11 -12.42
N THR A 121 9.04 -2.10 -13.17
CA THR A 121 9.28 -0.76 -12.64
C THR A 121 7.97 -0.11 -12.18
N TYR A 122 6.92 -0.20 -13.00
CA TYR A 122 5.61 0.39 -12.68
C TYR A 122 5.00 -0.22 -11.42
N THR A 123 4.97 -1.55 -11.32
CA THR A 123 4.42 -2.24 -10.15
C THR A 123 5.25 -1.98 -8.88
N GLY A 124 6.57 -1.85 -9.02
CA GLY A 124 7.45 -1.43 -7.93
C GLY A 124 7.12 -0.02 -7.42
N ILE A 125 6.90 0.94 -8.33
CA ILE A 125 6.49 2.30 -7.97
C ILE A 125 5.13 2.31 -7.28
N ASP A 126 4.15 1.56 -7.78
CA ASP A 126 2.79 1.52 -7.22
C ASP A 126 2.78 0.91 -5.81
N ALA A 127 3.52 -0.18 -5.59
CA ALA A 127 3.68 -0.80 -4.28
C ALA A 127 4.44 0.10 -3.29
N TYR A 128 5.55 0.70 -3.72
CA TYR A 128 6.33 1.62 -2.89
C TYR A 128 5.54 2.87 -2.52
N ALA A 129 4.86 3.48 -3.49
CA ALA A 129 4.03 4.66 -3.24
C ALA A 129 2.93 4.37 -2.22
N THR A 130 2.34 3.17 -2.25
CA THR A 130 1.36 2.73 -1.24
C THR A 130 2.01 2.61 0.14
N TYR A 131 3.10 1.84 0.26
CA TYR A 131 3.79 1.62 1.53
C TYR A 131 4.28 2.93 2.16
N LYS A 132 4.98 3.76 1.38
CA LYS A 132 5.59 4.99 1.88
C LYS A 132 4.54 6.04 2.22
N SER A 133 3.46 6.14 1.45
CA SER A 133 2.34 7.03 1.78
C SER A 133 1.70 6.64 3.10
N TRP A 134 1.41 5.35 3.28
CA TRP A 134 0.88 4.83 4.54
C TRP A 134 1.78 5.18 5.71
N LYS A 135 3.08 4.83 5.64
CA LYS A 135 4.01 5.08 6.73
C LYS A 135 4.17 6.55 7.06
N ASN A 136 4.19 7.43 6.06
CA ASN A 136 4.29 8.86 6.30
C ASN A 136 3.02 9.40 7.00
N ILE A 137 1.82 9.03 6.54
CA ILE A 137 0.56 9.47 7.17
C ILE A 137 0.43 8.90 8.59
N ASP A 138 0.69 7.61 8.76
CA ASP A 138 0.65 6.91 10.04
C ASP A 138 1.56 7.60 11.07
N ASN A 139 2.81 7.90 10.69
CA ASN A 139 3.75 8.61 11.56
C ASN A 139 3.28 10.04 11.89
N ILE A 140 2.69 10.76 10.93
CA ILE A 140 2.18 12.13 11.16
C ILE A 140 1.02 12.10 12.16
N VAL A 141 0.06 11.19 11.96
CA VAL A 141 -1.11 11.06 12.85
C VAL A 141 -0.68 10.64 14.25
N THR A 142 0.19 9.63 14.38
CA THR A 142 0.72 9.24 15.69
C THR A 142 1.46 10.38 16.38
N GLY A 143 2.27 11.14 15.65
CA GLY A 143 2.97 12.31 16.22
C GLY A 143 2.01 13.40 16.68
N TRP A 144 0.93 13.62 15.94
CA TRP A 144 -0.13 14.56 16.31
C TRP A 144 -0.83 14.13 17.59
N ASP A 145 -1.29 12.87 17.67
CA ASP A 145 -1.99 12.33 18.83
C ASP A 145 -1.14 12.45 20.11
N ILE A 146 0.15 12.13 20.03
CA ILE A 146 1.09 12.27 21.16
C ILE A 146 1.23 13.74 21.59
N SER A 147 1.26 14.67 20.63
CA SER A 147 1.35 16.10 20.92
C SER A 147 0.09 16.61 21.63
N GLU A 148 -1.10 16.20 21.18
CA GLU A 148 -2.36 16.57 21.83
C GLU A 148 -2.46 16.02 23.25
N GLU A 149 -2.04 14.76 23.48
CA GLU A 149 -2.00 14.18 24.83
C GLU A 149 -1.06 14.97 25.77
N GLN A 150 0.10 15.42 25.27
CA GLN A 150 1.04 16.23 26.05
C GLN A 150 0.51 17.63 26.35
N GLU A 151 -0.21 18.25 25.41
CA GLU A 151 -0.83 19.56 25.64
C GLU A 151 -1.99 19.48 26.65
N ALA A 152 -2.74 18.38 26.67
CA ALA A 152 -3.87 18.18 27.57
C ALA A 152 -3.46 17.93 29.04
N ASP A 153 -2.25 17.40 29.28
CA ASP A 153 -1.68 17.23 30.61
C ASP A 153 -0.25 17.80 30.70
N PRO A 154 -0.13 19.12 30.99
CA PRO A 154 1.16 19.81 31.02
C PRO A 154 2.12 19.35 32.12
N TYR A 155 1.70 18.40 32.99
CA TYR A 155 2.54 17.85 34.07
C TYR A 155 3.25 16.54 33.69
N TYR A 156 3.10 16.02 32.47
CA TYR A 156 3.78 14.80 31.99
C TYR A 156 5.32 14.84 32.11
N HIS A 157 5.93 16.03 32.19
CA HIS A 157 7.38 16.20 32.37
C HIS A 157 7.82 16.50 33.80
N CYS A 158 6.89 16.69 34.74
CA CYS A 158 7.21 16.93 36.14
C CYS A 158 7.34 15.61 36.90
N ASN A 159 8.39 14.84 36.58
CA ASN A 159 8.92 13.90 37.58
C ASN A 159 9.50 14.75 38.72
N PHE A 160 8.69 15.02 39.74
CA PHE A 160 9.20 15.46 41.04
C PHE A 160 10.09 14.32 41.56
N ALA A 161 11.39 14.42 41.30
CA ALA A 161 12.39 13.63 42.00
C ALA A 161 12.31 14.05 43.48
N GLY A 162 11.60 13.25 44.27
CA GLY A 162 11.62 13.28 45.74
C GLY A 162 12.76 12.44 46.28
#